data_AF-A0A938P049-F1
#
_entry.id   AF-A0A938P049-F1
#
_cell.length_a   1.000
_cell.length_b   1.000
_cell.length_c   1.000
_cell.angle_alpha   90.00
_cell.angle_beta   90.00
_cell.angle_gamma   90.00
#
_symmetry.space_group_name_H-M   'P 1'
#
loop_
_entity.id
_entity.type
_entity.pdbx_description
1 polymer ?
#
loop_
_entity_poly.entity_id
_entity_poly.type
_entity_poly.pdbx_seq_one_letter_code
_entity_poly.pdbx_strand_id
1 'polypeptide(L)'
;MVQNKSLVNSPYILGTAICCLAITTFVLVSGCPKPSSAVSEVKHYPIESLEGIVAKTDVALDKDITTDGNGSLRITATQPTTIRLYETGDLDVENARLTYQAKVRTEGVEGKVYLEMWCEFTGQGEFFSRDLSSPLSGTSDWSTEETPFFLKKGENPDNVKLNVVVEGTGTVWIDDIRLFKGPLQ
;
A
#
# COMPACT_ATOMS: atom_id res chain seq x y z
N MET A 1 65.08 -64.57 11.30
CA MET A 1 63.80 -65.27 11.05
C MET A 1 63.20 -65.57 12.41
N VAL A 2 62.05 -64.93 12.75
CA VAL A 2 60.98 -65.43 13.66
C VAL A 2 61.41 -65.76 15.11
N GLN A 3 60.91 -65.26 16.25
CA GLN A 3 59.82 -64.38 16.76
C GLN A 3 60.26 -64.04 18.23
N ASN A 4 60.11 -62.81 18.75
CA ASN A 4 58.98 -62.33 19.59
C ASN A 4 58.33 -63.41 20.48
N LYS A 5 57.95 -63.22 21.75
CA LYS A 5 57.87 -62.05 22.63
C LYS A 5 57.62 -62.59 24.04
N SER A 6 58.22 -61.95 25.04
CA SER A 6 57.98 -62.18 26.47
C SER A 6 56.59 -61.66 26.89
N LEU A 7 55.93 -62.37 27.81
CA LEU A 7 54.81 -61.87 28.59
C LEU A 7 55.20 -61.92 30.06
N VAL A 8 55.28 -60.75 30.70
CA VAL A 8 55.39 -60.59 32.15
C VAL A 8 54.30 -59.63 32.60
N ASN A 9 53.43 -60.18 33.44
CA ASN A 9 52.69 -59.65 34.59
C ASN A 9 52.29 -58.16 34.68
N SER A 10 50.97 -57.99 34.89
CA SER A 10 50.26 -56.85 35.50
C SER A 10 50.93 -56.36 36.78
N PRO A 11 50.91 -55.04 37.06
CA PRO A 11 50.07 -54.55 38.17
C PRO A 11 49.64 -53.05 38.13
N TYR A 12 48.69 -52.70 39.02
CA TYR A 12 48.26 -51.34 39.49
C TYR A 12 47.52 -50.47 38.42
N ILE A 13 46.61 -49.52 38.69
CA ILE A 13 46.56 -48.41 39.65
C ILE A 13 45.10 -47.87 39.75
N LEU A 14 44.75 -47.40 40.95
CA LEU A 14 43.60 -46.61 41.39
C LEU A 14 43.44 -45.26 40.63
N GLY A 15 42.25 -44.93 40.12
CA GLY A 15 41.99 -43.66 39.42
C GLY A 15 40.62 -43.05 39.76
N THR A 16 40.65 -41.92 40.46
CA THR A 16 39.54 -41.03 40.82
C THR A 16 38.85 -40.43 39.59
N ALA A 17 37.51 -40.45 39.53
CA ALA A 17 36.73 -39.72 38.53
C ALA A 17 36.05 -38.49 39.17
N ILE A 18 36.61 -37.32 38.87
CA ILE A 18 35.95 -36.01 38.97
C ILE A 18 35.08 -35.86 37.72
N CYS A 19 33.77 -35.62 37.88
CA CYS A 19 32.90 -35.27 36.76
C CYS A 19 32.22 -33.92 37.05
N CYS A 20 32.78 -32.87 36.44
CA CYS A 20 32.18 -31.54 36.36
C CYS A 20 30.94 -31.60 35.45
N LEU A 21 29.74 -31.45 36.01
CA LEU A 21 28.55 -31.11 35.23
C LEU A 21 28.41 -29.59 35.16
N ALA A 22 28.89 -28.99 34.07
CA ALA A 22 28.55 -27.63 33.71
C ALA A 22 27.18 -27.64 33.02
N ILE A 23 26.16 -27.15 33.71
CA ILE A 23 24.80 -26.98 33.17
C ILE A 23 24.78 -25.69 32.36
N THR A 24 24.88 -25.80 31.04
CA THR A 24 24.72 -24.69 30.10
C THR A 24 23.24 -24.34 29.96
N THR A 25 22.83 -23.22 30.57
CA THR A 25 21.50 -22.62 30.40
C THR A 25 21.41 -21.97 29.01
N PHE A 26 20.63 -22.57 28.12
CA PHE A 26 20.29 -22.02 26.81
C PHE A 26 19.20 -20.96 26.99
N VAL A 27 19.59 -19.68 27.02
CA VAL A 27 18.66 -18.55 27.09
C VAL A 27 17.99 -18.36 25.73
N LEU A 28 16.72 -18.77 25.62
CA LEU A 28 15.88 -18.47 24.46
C LEU A 28 15.54 -16.98 24.47
N VAL A 29 16.28 -16.20 23.68
CA VAL A 29 15.96 -14.81 23.38
C VAL A 29 14.67 -14.80 22.57
N SER A 30 13.55 -14.50 23.24
CA SER A 30 12.27 -14.24 22.58
C SER A 30 12.38 -12.88 21.88
N GLY A 31 12.64 -12.90 20.57
CA GLY A 31 12.60 -11.68 19.76
C GLY A 31 11.17 -11.16 19.66
N CYS A 32 10.92 -9.95 20.16
CA CYS A 32 9.70 -9.22 19.83
C CYS A 32 9.61 -9.08 18.29
N PRO A 33 8.47 -9.40 17.66
CA PRO A 33 8.29 -9.09 16.25
C PRO A 33 8.36 -7.56 16.09
N LYS A 34 9.33 -7.07 15.31
CA LYS A 34 9.33 -5.67 14.88
C LYS A 34 8.03 -5.42 14.11
N PRO A 35 7.28 -4.34 14.39
CA PRO A 35 6.15 -3.97 13.56
C PRO A 35 6.66 -3.81 12.13
N SER A 36 6.06 -4.57 11.21
CA SER A 36 6.43 -4.57 9.80
C SER A 36 6.23 -3.17 9.23
N SER A 37 7.32 -2.52 8.83
CA SER A 37 7.31 -1.26 8.09
C SER A 37 6.90 -1.44 6.62
N ALA A 38 6.16 -2.51 6.31
CA ALA A 38 5.76 -2.85 4.96
C ALA A 38 4.55 -2.03 4.53
N VAL A 39 4.56 -1.60 3.27
CA VAL A 39 3.38 -1.03 2.63
C VAL A 39 2.33 -2.14 2.50
N SER A 40 1.09 -1.88 2.93
CA SER A 40 -0.04 -2.79 2.78
C SER A 40 -1.19 -2.12 2.04
N GLU A 41 -1.89 -2.88 1.22
CA GLU A 41 -3.12 -2.42 0.58
C GLU A 41 -4.27 -2.35 1.60
N VAL A 42 -5.01 -1.24 1.57
CA VAL A 42 -6.15 -0.95 2.46
C VAL A 42 -7.47 -1.14 1.71
N LYS A 43 -7.54 -0.67 0.45
CA LYS A 43 -8.70 -0.79 -0.44
C LYS A 43 -8.24 -0.95 -1.89
N HIS A 44 -9.05 -1.63 -2.69
CA HIS A 44 -8.86 -1.79 -4.13
C HIS A 44 -10.23 -1.78 -4.83
N TYR A 45 -10.30 -1.02 -5.93
CA TYR A 45 -11.51 -0.80 -6.73
C TYR A 45 -11.20 -1.01 -8.23
N PRO A 46 -11.42 -2.23 -8.77
CA PRO A 46 -11.05 -2.60 -10.13
C PRO A 46 -12.06 -2.19 -11.24
N ILE A 47 -12.92 -1.19 -10.98
CA ILE A 47 -13.95 -0.66 -11.91
C ILE A 47 -14.60 -1.69 -12.86
N GLU A 48 -15.28 -2.70 -12.31
CA GLU A 48 -16.04 -3.69 -13.10
C GLU A 48 -17.47 -3.24 -13.45
N SER A 49 -17.99 -2.26 -12.71
CA SER A 49 -19.32 -1.68 -12.88
C SER A 49 -19.41 -0.26 -12.29
N LEU A 50 -20.55 0.42 -12.48
CA LEU A 50 -20.83 1.72 -11.84
C LEU A 50 -21.41 1.58 -10.43
N GLU A 51 -21.49 0.37 -9.89
CA GLU A 51 -21.87 0.12 -8.50
C GLU A 51 -20.80 0.67 -7.56
N GLY A 52 -21.22 1.29 -6.45
CA GLY A 52 -20.31 1.91 -5.49
C GLY A 52 -19.70 3.25 -5.93
N ILE A 53 -19.64 3.57 -7.23
CA ILE A 53 -19.16 4.88 -7.69
C ILE A 53 -20.15 5.97 -7.32
N VAL A 54 -19.69 7.03 -6.66
CA VAL A 54 -20.54 8.13 -6.17
C VAL A 54 -21.06 8.99 -7.32
N ALA A 55 -20.20 9.40 -8.25
CA ALA A 55 -20.59 10.19 -9.42
C ALA A 55 -21.48 9.38 -10.38
N LYS A 56 -22.55 10.02 -10.87
CA LYS A 56 -23.50 9.42 -11.84
C LYS A 56 -23.65 10.22 -13.14
N THR A 57 -23.09 11.42 -13.19
CA THR A 57 -23.15 12.31 -14.36
C THR A 57 -21.76 12.41 -14.97
N ASP A 58 -21.69 12.57 -16.30
CA ASP A 58 -20.44 12.71 -17.07
C ASP A 58 -19.48 11.52 -17.00
N VAL A 59 -19.96 10.39 -16.47
CA VAL A 59 -19.22 9.14 -16.32
C VAL A 59 -19.92 7.98 -17.02
N ALA A 60 -19.14 7.07 -17.57
CA ALA A 60 -19.60 5.82 -18.16
C ALA A 60 -18.59 4.71 -17.92
N LEU A 61 -19.06 3.47 -17.83
CA LEU A 61 -18.18 2.30 -17.84
C LEU A 61 -17.70 2.06 -19.28
N ASP A 62 -16.40 1.90 -19.45
CA ASP A 62 -15.77 1.47 -20.70
C ASP A 62 -15.12 0.10 -20.47
N LYS A 63 -15.59 -0.92 -21.18
CA LYS A 63 -15.09 -2.30 -21.03
C LYS A 63 -13.92 -2.63 -21.95
N ASP A 64 -13.68 -1.80 -22.95
CA ASP A 64 -12.68 -2.06 -23.99
C ASP A 64 -11.36 -1.33 -23.66
N ILE A 65 -11.44 -0.19 -22.97
CA ILE A 65 -10.29 0.59 -22.53
C ILE A 65 -10.08 0.34 -21.03
N THR A 66 -9.15 -0.54 -20.67
CA THR A 66 -8.86 -0.94 -19.28
C THR A 66 -7.41 -1.38 -19.13
N THR A 67 -6.88 -1.30 -17.92
CA THR A 67 -5.54 -1.77 -17.56
C THR A 67 -5.53 -3.19 -16.98
N ASP A 68 -6.63 -3.65 -16.41
CA ASP A 68 -6.74 -4.92 -15.69
C ASP A 68 -7.72 -5.93 -16.31
N GLY A 69 -8.49 -5.50 -17.33
CA GLY A 69 -9.44 -6.34 -18.06
C GLY A 69 -10.87 -6.32 -17.51
N ASN A 70 -11.14 -5.61 -16.40
CA ASN A 70 -12.47 -5.51 -15.81
C ASN A 70 -13.31 -4.38 -16.42
N GLY A 71 -12.65 -3.26 -16.72
CA GLY A 71 -13.24 -2.05 -17.27
C GLY A 71 -12.46 -0.83 -16.79
N SER A 72 -12.92 0.36 -17.17
CA SER A 72 -12.48 1.61 -16.55
C SER A 72 -13.61 2.61 -16.51
N LEU A 73 -13.47 3.64 -15.68
CA LEU A 73 -14.41 4.74 -15.65
C LEU A 73 -13.97 5.77 -16.68
N ARG A 74 -14.76 5.92 -17.76
CA ARG A 74 -14.61 6.99 -18.73
C ARG A 74 -15.36 8.23 -18.25
N ILE A 75 -14.66 9.35 -18.16
CA ILE A 75 -15.14 10.66 -17.76
C ILE A 75 -15.07 11.59 -18.97
N THR A 76 -16.18 12.23 -19.33
CA THR A 76 -16.21 13.25 -20.40
C THR A 76 -16.43 14.62 -19.78
N ALA A 77 -15.36 15.41 -19.65
CA ALA A 77 -15.43 16.75 -19.09
C ALA A 77 -15.68 17.79 -20.19
N THR A 78 -16.75 18.57 -20.06
CA THR A 78 -17.04 19.72 -20.94
C THR A 78 -16.72 21.07 -20.28
N GLN A 79 -16.34 21.04 -19.01
CA GLN A 79 -15.93 22.19 -18.18
C GLN A 79 -15.13 21.67 -16.97
N PRO A 80 -14.41 22.55 -16.24
CA PRO A 80 -13.74 22.15 -15.01
C PRO A 80 -14.68 21.41 -14.05
N THR A 81 -14.30 20.22 -13.62
CA THR A 81 -15.12 19.32 -12.81
C THR A 81 -14.29 18.50 -11.83
N THR A 82 -14.93 18.05 -10.76
CA THR A 82 -14.37 17.10 -9.80
C THR A 82 -15.30 15.91 -9.71
N ILE A 83 -14.81 14.75 -10.10
CA ILE A 83 -15.57 13.50 -10.05
C ILE A 83 -15.25 12.80 -8.74
N ARG A 84 -16.23 12.68 -7.85
CA ARG A 84 -16.12 11.84 -6.66
C ARG A 84 -16.34 10.38 -7.05
N LEU A 85 -15.33 9.57 -6.80
CA LEU A 85 -15.32 8.17 -7.19
C LEU A 85 -15.84 7.32 -6.05
N TYR A 86 -15.17 7.35 -4.90
CA TYR A 86 -15.48 6.50 -3.76
C TYR A 86 -15.37 7.25 -2.45
N GLU A 87 -16.12 6.75 -1.47
CA GLU A 87 -15.97 7.11 -0.06
C GLU A 87 -15.75 5.82 0.73
N THR A 88 -14.72 5.79 1.57
CA THR A 88 -14.32 4.57 2.25
C THR A 88 -15.10 4.31 3.54
N GLY A 89 -15.70 5.35 4.12
CA GLY A 89 -16.03 5.39 5.53
C GLY A 89 -14.77 5.35 6.39
N ASP A 90 -14.95 4.94 7.65
CA ASP A 90 -13.89 4.90 8.67
C ASP A 90 -12.71 3.99 8.24
N LEU A 91 -11.49 4.46 8.49
CA LEU A 91 -10.26 3.71 8.22
C LEU A 91 -9.28 3.82 9.40
N ASP A 92 -8.79 2.66 9.86
CA ASP A 92 -7.74 2.58 10.89
C ASP A 92 -6.32 2.70 10.29
N VAL A 93 -5.94 3.94 10.00
CA VAL A 93 -4.72 4.32 9.24
C VAL A 93 -3.85 5.36 9.96
N GLU A 94 -3.98 5.54 11.27
CA GLU A 94 -3.17 6.48 12.04
C GLU A 94 -1.67 6.15 12.03
N ASN A 95 -0.85 7.16 12.32
CA ASN A 95 0.60 7.06 12.36
C ASN A 95 1.19 6.44 11.08
N ALA A 96 0.62 6.79 9.93
CA ALA A 96 0.94 6.22 8.64
C ALA A 96 0.89 7.25 7.50
N ARG A 97 1.51 6.89 6.38
CA ARG A 97 1.25 7.52 5.09
C ARG A 97 0.15 6.73 4.39
N LEU A 98 -0.98 7.37 4.13
CA LEU A 98 -2.03 6.86 3.25
C LEU A 98 -1.74 7.35 1.83
N THR A 99 -1.63 6.44 0.87
CA THR A 99 -1.38 6.78 -0.54
C THR A 99 -2.60 6.38 -1.37
N TYR A 100 -3.24 7.36 -2.00
CA TYR A 100 -4.22 7.11 -3.05
C TYR A 100 -3.50 6.97 -4.38
N GLN A 101 -3.69 5.86 -5.07
CA GLN A 101 -3.09 5.55 -6.36
C GLN A 101 -4.16 5.13 -7.36
N ALA A 102 -3.98 5.47 -8.63
CA ALA A 102 -4.82 4.98 -9.72
C ALA A 102 -4.04 4.95 -11.05
N LYS A 103 -4.55 4.17 -12.00
CA LYS A 103 -4.17 4.27 -13.42
C LYS A 103 -5.00 5.34 -14.09
N VAL A 104 -4.36 6.28 -14.77
CA VAL A 104 -5.04 7.38 -15.47
C VAL A 104 -4.57 7.48 -16.91
N ARG A 105 -5.50 7.70 -17.83
CA ARG A 105 -5.26 7.95 -19.26
C ARG A 105 -6.06 9.18 -19.67
N THR A 106 -5.52 10.02 -20.55
CA THR A 106 -6.23 11.21 -21.05
C THR A 106 -6.31 11.24 -22.56
N GLU A 107 -7.36 11.86 -23.09
CA GLU A 107 -7.49 12.16 -24.51
C GLU A 107 -8.01 13.58 -24.70
N GLY A 108 -7.25 14.38 -25.45
CA GLY A 108 -7.64 15.74 -25.83
C GLY A 108 -7.92 16.66 -24.64
N VAL A 109 -7.24 16.45 -23.51
CA VAL A 109 -7.47 17.28 -22.33
C VAL A 109 -6.92 18.69 -22.54
N GLU A 110 -7.79 19.68 -22.48
CA GLU A 110 -7.45 21.09 -22.40
C GLU A 110 -7.56 21.55 -20.94
N GLY A 111 -6.46 21.44 -20.20
CA GLY A 111 -6.42 21.68 -18.75
C GLY A 111 -5.49 20.70 -18.04
N LYS A 112 -5.69 20.53 -16.74
CA LYS A 112 -4.92 19.58 -15.91
C LYS A 112 -5.82 18.50 -15.35
N VAL A 113 -5.28 17.30 -15.21
CA VAL A 113 -5.92 16.16 -14.54
C VAL A 113 -5.03 15.67 -13.43
N TYR A 114 -5.60 15.49 -12.24
CA TYR A 114 -4.87 14.96 -11.07
C TYR A 114 -5.80 14.28 -10.08
N LEU A 115 -5.21 13.41 -9.25
CA LEU A 115 -5.89 12.78 -8.13
C LEU A 115 -6.03 13.74 -6.96
N GLU A 116 -7.16 13.64 -6.27
CA GLU A 116 -7.43 14.38 -5.03
C GLU A 116 -8.01 13.42 -3.99
N MET A 117 -7.48 13.49 -2.77
CA MET A 117 -7.96 12.72 -1.63
C MET A 117 -8.35 13.66 -0.50
N TRP A 118 -9.55 13.51 0.05
CA TRP A 118 -9.99 14.21 1.26
C TRP A 118 -10.08 13.24 2.43
N CYS A 119 -9.53 13.63 3.56
CA CYS A 119 -9.66 12.94 4.84
C CYS A 119 -10.51 13.80 5.78
N GLU A 120 -11.61 13.22 6.28
CA GLU A 120 -12.53 13.85 7.22
C GLU A 120 -12.27 13.32 8.63
N PHE A 121 -12.22 14.24 9.61
CA PHE A 121 -12.00 13.92 11.02
C PHE A 121 -13.06 14.62 11.86
N THR A 122 -13.83 13.84 12.60
CA THR A 122 -14.92 14.32 13.45
C THR A 122 -14.40 15.35 14.44
N GLY A 123 -14.98 16.56 14.40
CA GLY A 123 -14.61 17.67 15.27
C GLY A 123 -13.34 18.43 14.88
N GLN A 124 -12.60 18.00 13.85
CA GLN A 124 -11.39 18.68 13.35
C GLN A 124 -11.54 19.22 11.93
N GLY A 125 -12.52 18.70 11.16
CA GLY A 125 -12.86 19.14 9.82
C GLY A 125 -12.31 18.22 8.73
N GLU A 126 -12.21 18.75 7.51
CA GLU A 126 -11.75 18.02 6.34
C GLU A 126 -10.45 18.63 5.80
N PHE A 127 -9.54 17.76 5.40
CA PHE A 127 -8.24 18.13 4.85
C PHE A 127 -8.01 17.36 3.56
N PHE A 128 -7.28 17.94 2.61
CA PHE A 128 -7.07 17.33 1.31
C PHE A 128 -5.58 17.19 0.95
N SER A 129 -5.30 16.25 0.07
CA SER A 129 -4.06 16.14 -0.68
C SER A 129 -4.35 16.09 -2.18
N ARG A 130 -3.47 16.72 -2.96
CA ARG A 130 -3.50 16.78 -4.42
C ARG A 130 -2.09 16.61 -4.95
N ASP A 131 -1.90 15.78 -5.96
CA ASP A 131 -0.63 15.78 -6.69
C ASP A 131 -0.66 16.80 -7.83
N LEU A 132 -0.06 17.97 -7.58
CA LEU A 132 0.07 19.04 -8.56
C LEU A 132 1.49 19.11 -9.16
N SER A 133 2.37 18.18 -8.81
CA SER A 133 3.76 18.20 -9.26
C SER A 133 3.92 17.70 -10.70
N SER A 134 3.09 16.73 -11.10
CA SER A 134 3.06 16.15 -12.45
C SER A 134 1.64 15.90 -12.96
N PRO A 135 0.75 16.91 -13.02
CA PRO A 135 -0.60 16.71 -13.52
C PRO A 135 -0.59 16.30 -15.00
N LEU A 136 -1.51 15.43 -15.39
CA LEU A 136 -1.69 15.03 -16.78
C LEU A 136 -2.40 16.11 -17.59
N SER A 137 -2.11 16.18 -18.89
CA SER A 137 -2.70 17.14 -19.83
C SER A 137 -2.60 16.60 -21.26
N GLY A 138 -3.42 17.11 -22.18
CA GLY A 138 -3.46 16.65 -23.56
C GLY A 138 -3.89 15.19 -23.68
N THR A 139 -3.25 14.46 -24.59
CA THR A 139 -3.45 13.02 -24.76
C THR A 139 -2.26 12.26 -24.20
N SER A 140 -2.51 11.31 -23.31
CA SER A 140 -1.50 10.42 -22.74
C SER A 140 -2.01 8.98 -22.73
N ASP A 141 -1.10 8.02 -22.84
CA ASP A 141 -1.40 6.64 -22.46
C ASP A 141 -1.50 6.49 -20.94
N TRP A 142 -1.79 5.28 -20.48
CA TRP A 142 -1.90 4.94 -19.07
C TRP A 142 -0.64 5.28 -18.28
N SER A 143 -0.78 6.10 -17.25
CA SER A 143 0.22 6.35 -16.21
C SER A 143 -0.31 5.98 -14.83
N THR A 144 0.59 5.73 -13.88
CA THR A 144 0.22 5.59 -12.47
C THR A 144 0.34 6.96 -11.83
N GLU A 145 -0.77 7.47 -11.31
CA GLU A 145 -0.83 8.71 -10.55
C GLU A 145 -1.03 8.38 -9.08
N GLU A 146 -0.43 9.17 -8.18
CA GLU A 146 -0.59 8.98 -6.75
C GLU A 146 -0.55 10.28 -5.95
N THR A 147 -1.31 10.35 -4.85
CA THR A 147 -1.24 11.46 -3.91
C THR A 147 -1.16 10.93 -2.47
N PRO A 148 -0.13 11.31 -1.68
CA PRO A 148 0.02 10.88 -0.31
C PRO A 148 -0.70 11.81 0.66
N PHE A 149 -1.19 11.26 1.76
CA PHE A 149 -1.70 11.97 2.93
C PHE A 149 -1.03 11.41 4.18
N PHE A 150 -0.52 12.30 5.02
CA PHE A 150 0.28 11.92 6.18
C PHE A 150 -0.56 12.06 7.45
N LEU A 151 -0.76 10.94 8.13
CA LEU A 151 -1.60 10.82 9.33
C LEU A 151 -0.69 10.59 10.52
N LYS A 152 -0.67 11.51 11.48
CA LYS A 152 0.07 11.36 12.74
C LYS A 152 -0.64 10.39 13.67
N LYS A 153 0.03 10.07 14.78
CA LYS A 153 -0.60 9.33 15.86
C LYS A 153 -1.82 10.11 16.40
N GLY A 154 -2.95 9.43 16.52
CA GLY A 154 -4.25 9.97 16.90
C GLY A 154 -5.09 10.48 15.72
N GLU A 155 -4.56 10.50 14.49
CA GLU A 155 -5.26 10.94 13.29
C GLU A 155 -5.76 9.73 12.51
N ASN A 156 -6.98 9.27 12.84
CA ASN A 156 -7.73 8.29 12.05
C ASN A 156 -8.90 9.01 11.35
N PRO A 157 -9.00 8.96 10.01
CA PRO A 157 -10.10 9.58 9.30
C PRO A 157 -11.37 8.76 9.42
N ASP A 158 -12.49 9.43 9.76
CA ASP A 158 -13.83 8.84 9.79
C ASP A 158 -14.39 8.62 8.37
N ASN A 159 -13.83 9.32 7.38
CA ASN A 159 -14.13 9.12 5.97
C ASN A 159 -12.94 9.54 5.11
N VAL A 160 -12.70 8.79 4.03
CA VAL A 160 -11.77 9.17 2.96
C VAL A 160 -12.51 9.24 1.64
N LYS A 161 -12.45 10.40 0.98
CA LYS A 161 -13.13 10.68 -0.30
C LYS A 161 -12.09 10.70 -1.40
N LEU A 162 -12.25 9.83 -2.39
CA LEU A 162 -11.34 9.69 -3.53
C LEU A 162 -11.94 10.38 -4.75
N ASN A 163 -11.21 11.34 -5.31
CA ASN A 163 -11.65 12.14 -6.44
C ASN A 163 -10.63 12.09 -7.58
N VAL A 164 -11.09 12.39 -8.79
CA VAL A 164 -10.25 12.87 -9.89
C VAL A 164 -10.73 14.25 -10.31
N VAL A 165 -9.80 15.19 -10.44
CA VAL A 165 -10.09 16.57 -10.81
C VAL A 165 -9.67 16.77 -12.26
N VAL A 166 -10.53 17.42 -13.04
CA VAL A 166 -10.26 17.85 -14.42
C VAL A 166 -10.45 19.36 -14.46
N GLU A 167 -9.37 20.13 -14.61
CA GLU A 167 -9.38 21.60 -14.65
C GLU A 167 -9.68 22.16 -16.05
N GLY A 168 -10.57 21.52 -16.81
CA GLY A 168 -10.90 21.94 -18.16
C GLY A 168 -11.77 20.94 -18.92
N THR A 169 -11.47 20.71 -20.19
CA THR A 169 -12.27 19.81 -21.04
C THR A 169 -11.46 18.61 -21.51
N GLY A 170 -12.12 17.55 -21.99
CA GLY A 170 -11.48 16.36 -22.56
C GLY A 170 -12.06 15.05 -22.03
N THR A 171 -11.43 13.94 -22.39
CA THR A 171 -11.80 12.62 -21.87
C THR A 171 -10.70 12.08 -20.95
N VAL A 172 -11.10 11.50 -19.83
CA VAL A 172 -10.22 10.84 -18.87
C VAL A 172 -10.73 9.43 -18.63
N TRP A 173 -9.84 8.44 -18.64
CA TRP A 173 -10.14 7.11 -18.12
C TRP A 173 -9.36 6.92 -16.82
N ILE A 174 -10.03 6.37 -15.82
CA ILE A 174 -9.41 6.00 -14.54
C ILE A 174 -9.74 4.56 -14.20
N ASP A 175 -8.73 3.83 -13.72
CA ASP A 175 -8.78 2.40 -13.45
C ASP A 175 -7.84 2.01 -12.30
N ASP A 176 -7.96 0.78 -11.80
CA ASP A 176 -7.06 0.17 -10.80
C ASP A 176 -6.84 1.08 -9.57
N ILE A 177 -7.94 1.59 -9.00
CA ILE A 177 -7.90 2.55 -7.89
C ILE A 177 -7.59 1.82 -6.59
N ARG A 178 -6.54 2.26 -5.89
CA ARG A 178 -6.03 1.63 -4.67
C ARG A 178 -5.73 2.63 -3.58
N LEU A 179 -5.88 2.18 -2.34
CA LEU A 179 -5.34 2.86 -1.16
C LEU A 179 -4.29 1.99 -0.52
N PHE A 180 -3.13 2.57 -0.23
CA PHE A 180 -2.04 1.90 0.47
C PHE A 180 -1.72 2.59 1.79
N LYS A 181 -1.46 1.80 2.83
CA LYS A 181 -0.91 2.27 4.10
C LYS A 181 0.58 1.94 4.12
N GLY A 182 1.41 2.94 4.38
CA GLY A 182 2.85 2.78 4.55
C GLY A 182 3.35 3.52 5.81
N PRO A 183 4.62 3.33 6.19
CA PRO A 183 5.21 4.09 7.29
C PRO A 183 5.21 5.59 6.98
N LEU A 184 5.03 6.41 8.02
CA LEU A 184 5.36 7.84 7.95
C LEU A 184 6.86 7.97 7.64
N GLN A 185 7.19 8.59 6.52
CA GLN A 185 8.56 8.85 6.08
C GLN A 185 8.98 10.27 6.46
#